data_AF-A0AAU3QSN9-F1
#
_entry.id   AF-A0AAU3QSN9-F1
#
_cell.length_a   1.000
_cell.length_b   1.000
_cell.length_c   1.000
_cell.angle_alpha   90.00
_cell.angle_beta   90.00
_cell.angle_gamma   90.00
#
_symmetry.space_group_name_H-M   'P 1'
#
loop_
_entity.id
_entity.type
_entity.pdbx_description
1 polymer ?
#
loop_
_entity_poly.entity_id
_entity_poly.type
_entity_poly.pdbx_seq_one_letter_code
_entity_poly.pdbx_strand_id
1 'polypeptide(L)'
;MCLYVPGPAWLAVGDPTTTGLADQYRRALARGIPEAEDDRRYGHGLAAACVSWTLVRLQRFALLDTRSPGDHSRLQLIATLEAAARTAQTYRTLPHLTSWIRRIAAALRRRWPDADQDFADSTRFPPYRARH
;
A
#
# COMPACT_ATOMS: atom_id res chain seq x y z
N MET A 1 -17.12 10.91 -8.20
CA MET A 1 -16.11 10.60 -9.23
C MET A 1 -15.64 9.16 -8.97
N CYS A 2 -15.91 8.22 -9.86
CA CYS A 2 -15.46 6.83 -9.70
C CYS A 2 -14.13 6.69 -10.44
N LEU A 3 -13.04 6.44 -9.72
CA LEU A 3 -11.74 6.18 -10.32
C LEU A 3 -11.78 4.78 -10.93
N TYR A 4 -11.97 4.68 -12.25
CA TYR A 4 -11.78 3.42 -12.96
C TYR A 4 -10.28 3.17 -13.08
N VAL A 5 -9.77 2.17 -12.36
CA VAL A 5 -8.35 1.82 -12.38
C VAL A 5 -8.18 0.48 -13.09
N PRO A 6 -7.71 0.45 -14.35
CA PRO A 6 -7.55 -0.79 -15.09
C PRO A 6 -6.39 -1.62 -14.53
N GLY A 7 -6.65 -2.91 -14.28
CA GLY A 7 -5.66 -3.86 -13.78
C GLY A 7 -5.53 -3.90 -12.25
N PRO A 8 -4.50 -4.57 -11.69
CA PRO A 8 -4.29 -4.66 -10.24
C PRO A 8 -3.99 -3.31 -9.57
N ALA A 9 -4.07 -2.18 -10.28
CA ALA A 9 -3.83 -0.82 -9.80
C ALA A 9 -4.87 -0.29 -8.78
N TRP A 10 -5.81 -1.11 -8.30
CA TRP A 10 -6.48 -0.88 -7.00
C TRP A 10 -5.51 -1.12 -5.80
N LEU A 11 -4.29 -1.61 -6.05
CA LEU A 11 -3.20 -1.83 -5.08
C LEU A 11 -2.62 -0.55 -4.47
N ALA A 12 -2.46 0.48 -5.31
CA ALA A 12 -2.03 1.81 -4.93
C ALA A 12 -2.39 2.74 -6.10
N VAL A 13 -3.02 3.88 -5.82
CA VAL A 13 -3.03 4.98 -6.77
C VAL A 13 -1.62 5.55 -6.75
N GLY A 14 -0.75 4.99 -7.60
CA GLY A 14 0.58 5.54 -7.81
C GLY A 14 0.44 6.98 -8.26
N ASP A 15 1.29 7.85 -7.72
CA ASP A 15 1.47 9.20 -8.22
C ASP A 15 2.76 9.24 -9.08
N PRO A 16 2.74 8.60 -10.26
CA PRO A 16 3.92 8.40 -11.13
C PRO A 16 4.59 9.72 -11.56
N THR A 17 3.84 10.81 -11.52
CA THR A 17 4.22 12.13 -12.02
C THR A 17 4.46 13.10 -10.87
N THR A 18 4.40 12.67 -9.61
CA THR A 18 4.51 13.58 -8.44
C THR A 18 3.47 14.70 -8.52
N THR A 19 2.24 14.39 -8.93
CA THR A 19 1.10 15.33 -8.98
C THR A 19 0.76 15.93 -7.62
N GLY A 20 1.27 15.36 -6.53
CA GLY A 20 1.01 15.81 -5.18
C GLY A 20 -0.36 15.37 -4.71
N LEU A 21 -0.91 14.25 -5.23
CA LEU A 21 -2.24 13.77 -4.84
C LEU A 21 -2.32 13.52 -3.32
N ALA A 22 -1.27 12.91 -2.75
CA ALA A 22 -1.18 12.71 -1.31
C ALA A 22 -1.18 14.03 -0.53
N ASP A 23 -0.50 15.05 -1.05
CA ASP A 23 -0.46 16.39 -0.44
C ASP A 23 -1.79 17.12 -0.60
N GLN A 24 -2.48 16.97 -1.73
CA GLN A 24 -3.82 17.52 -1.93
C GLN A 24 -4.83 16.87 -1.00
N TYR A 25 -4.78 15.53 -0.86
CA TYR A 25 -5.60 14.81 0.11
C TYR A 25 -5.33 15.31 1.53
N ARG A 26 -4.05 15.46 1.90
CA ARG A 26 -3.66 15.95 3.22
C ARG A 26 -4.15 17.38 3.49
N ARG A 27 -4.01 18.29 2.52
CA ARG A 27 -4.55 19.67 2.62
C ARG A 27 -6.08 19.67 2.72
N ALA A 28 -6.75 18.80 1.98
CA ALA A 28 -8.20 18.67 2.06
C ALA A 28 -8.65 18.16 3.44
N LEU A 29 -7.90 17.21 4.01
CA LEU A 29 -8.12 16.66 5.35
C LEU A 29 -7.89 17.71 6.45
N ALA A 30 -6.85 18.54 6.29
CA ALA A 30 -6.49 19.61 7.23
C ALA A 30 -7.64 20.61 7.50
N ARG A 31 -8.56 20.78 6.54
CA ARG A 31 -9.74 21.63 6.72
C ARG A 31 -10.69 21.14 7.82
N GLY A 32 -10.72 19.83 8.08
CA GLY A 32 -11.54 19.23 9.15
C GLY A 32 -10.72 18.72 10.33
N ILE A 33 -9.42 18.46 10.13
CA ILE A 33 -8.50 17.94 11.15
C ILE A 33 -7.18 18.72 11.05
N PRO A 34 -7.05 19.87 11.72
CA PRO A 34 -5.87 20.74 11.60
C PRO A 34 -4.54 20.04 11.93
N GLU A 35 -4.56 19.02 12.80
CA GLU A 35 -3.38 18.20 13.13
C GLU A 35 -2.80 17.46 11.92
N ALA A 36 -3.55 17.35 10.82
CA ALA A 36 -3.03 16.83 9.57
C ALA A 36 -1.89 17.70 9.01
N GLU A 37 -1.76 18.98 9.39
CA GLU A 37 -0.63 19.83 8.99
C GLU A 37 0.66 19.51 9.75
N ASP A 38 0.58 18.91 10.94
CA ASP A 38 1.76 18.43 11.69
C ASP A 38 2.28 17.14 11.05
N ASP A 39 3.42 17.24 10.35
CA ASP A 39 4.08 16.12 9.65
C ASP A 39 4.30 14.90 10.54
N ARG A 40 4.66 15.12 11.81
CA ARG A 40 4.97 14.05 12.74
C ARG A 40 3.69 13.35 13.19
N ARG A 41 2.64 14.11 13.53
CA ARG A 41 1.34 13.54 13.93
C ARG A 41 0.66 12.83 12.77
N TYR A 42 0.59 13.48 11.60
CA TYR A 42 0.03 12.90 10.39
C TYR A 42 0.78 11.62 10.00
N GLY A 43 2.11 11.70 9.94
CA GLY A 43 2.96 10.57 9.56
C GLY A 43 2.82 9.37 10.49
N HIS A 44 2.80 9.61 11.81
CA HIS A 44 2.58 8.56 12.78
C HIS A 44 1.19 7.94 12.67
N GLY A 45 0.13 8.76 12.58
CA GLY A 45 -1.25 8.29 12.46
C GLY A 45 -1.48 7.50 11.17
N LEU A 46 -0.96 7.99 10.05
CA LEU A 46 -1.06 7.31 8.75
C LEU A 46 -0.32 5.97 8.76
N ALA A 47 0.91 5.93 9.30
CA ALA A 47 1.66 4.69 9.43
C ALA A 47 0.93 3.67 10.34
N ALA A 48 0.39 4.13 11.48
CA ALA A 48 -0.37 3.28 12.39
C ALA A 48 -1.63 2.71 11.70
N ALA A 49 -2.36 3.54 10.93
CA ALA A 49 -3.51 3.10 10.16
C ALA A 49 -3.13 2.06 9.10
N CYS A 50 -2.05 2.29 8.33
CA CYS A 50 -1.56 1.32 7.35
C CYS A 50 -1.15 -0.01 7.99
N VAL A 51 -0.46 0.02 9.13
CA VAL A 51 -0.06 -1.18 9.87
C VAL A 51 -1.29 -1.93 10.40
N SER A 52 -2.25 -1.21 11.00
CA SER A 52 -3.50 -1.80 11.48
C SER A 52 -4.26 -2.51 10.35
N TRP A 53 -4.43 -1.84 9.21
CA TRP A 53 -5.07 -2.44 8.03
C TRP A 53 -4.34 -3.70 7.53
N THR A 54 -3.01 -3.66 7.54
CA THR A 54 -2.18 -4.80 7.14
C THR A 54 -2.40 -6.01 8.05
N LEU A 55 -2.51 -5.79 9.37
CA LEU A 55 -2.81 -6.86 10.34
C LEU A 55 -4.19 -7.48 10.08
N VAL A 56 -5.21 -6.66 9.83
CA VAL A 56 -6.55 -7.14 9.45
C VAL A 56 -6.49 -7.97 8.17
N ARG A 57 -5.71 -7.53 7.17
CA ARG A 57 -5.56 -8.27 5.91
C ARG A 57 -4.82 -9.60 6.08
N LEU A 58 -3.84 -9.66 6.99
CA LEU A 58 -3.10 -10.88 7.29
C LEU A 58 -3.99 -11.99 7.89
N GLN A 59 -5.10 -11.65 8.56
CA GLN A 59 -6.05 -12.65 9.06
C GLN A 59 -6.62 -13.53 7.93
N ARG A 60 -6.61 -13.04 6.68
CA ARG A 60 -7.07 -13.81 5.51
C ARG A 60 -6.02 -14.76 4.96
N PHE A 61 -4.80 -14.83 5.51
CA PHE A 61 -3.70 -15.62 4.96
C PHE A 61 -4.09 -17.05 4.61
N ALA A 62 -4.70 -17.78 5.55
CA ALA A 62 -5.07 -19.19 5.32
C ALA A 62 -6.00 -19.36 4.10
N LEU A 63 -6.95 -18.45 3.90
CA LEU A 63 -7.83 -18.44 2.73
C LEU A 63 -7.09 -18.11 1.43
N LEU A 64 -6.14 -17.17 1.46
CA LEU A 64 -5.38 -16.79 0.27
C LEU A 64 -4.39 -17.88 -0.14
N ASP A 65 -3.92 -18.65 0.83
CA ASP A 65 -2.99 -19.73 0.61
C ASP A 65 -3.61 -20.90 -0.16
N THR A 66 -4.91 -21.14 0.00
CA THR A 66 -5.63 -22.18 -0.77
C THR A 66 -6.02 -21.77 -2.18
N ARG A 67 -5.77 -20.51 -2.60
CA ARG A 67 -6.13 -20.02 -3.93
C ARG A 67 -5.26 -20.64 -5.02
N SER A 68 -5.71 -20.57 -6.27
CA SER A 68 -4.88 -21.00 -7.40
C SER A 68 -3.69 -20.05 -7.61
N PRO A 69 -2.55 -20.54 -8.12
CA PRO A 69 -1.49 -19.66 -8.62
C PRO A 69 -2.04 -18.67 -9.65
N GLY A 70 -1.55 -17.43 -9.62
CA GLY A 70 -2.02 -16.33 -10.45
C GLY A 70 -3.25 -15.61 -9.89
N ASP A 71 -3.83 -16.07 -8.77
CA ASP A 71 -4.90 -15.33 -8.10
C ASP A 71 -4.36 -14.01 -7.57
N HIS A 72 -4.91 -12.92 -8.09
CA HIS A 72 -4.48 -11.58 -7.77
C HIS A 72 -4.46 -11.32 -6.26
N SER A 73 -5.40 -11.90 -5.48
CA SER A 73 -5.51 -11.74 -4.02
C SER A 73 -4.20 -11.99 -3.24
N ARG A 74 -3.32 -12.84 -3.74
CA ARG A 74 -1.98 -13.10 -3.17
C ARG A 74 -1.04 -11.91 -3.35
N LEU A 75 -0.97 -11.42 -4.59
CA LEU A 75 -0.25 -10.19 -4.95
C LEU A 75 -0.75 -9.00 -4.12
N GLN A 76 -2.08 -8.93 -3.91
CA GLN A 76 -2.73 -7.90 -3.11
C GLN A 76 -2.19 -7.79 -1.69
N LEU A 77 -2.03 -8.94 -1.04
CA LEU A 77 -1.57 -9.00 0.33
C LEU A 77 -0.11 -8.54 0.43
N ILE A 78 0.75 -8.99 -0.48
CA ILE A 78 2.18 -8.62 -0.52
C ILE A 78 2.33 -7.11 -0.73
N ALA A 79 1.64 -6.54 -1.72
CA ALA A 79 1.66 -5.11 -1.97
C ALA A 79 1.13 -4.28 -0.80
N THR A 80 0.10 -4.77 -0.09
CA THR A 80 -0.43 -4.09 1.11
C THR A 80 0.64 -4.02 2.21
N LEU A 81 1.33 -5.14 2.47
CA LEU A 81 2.43 -5.21 3.45
C LEU A 81 3.54 -4.21 3.08
N GLU A 82 3.93 -4.18 1.80
CA GLU A 82 4.99 -3.29 1.32
C GLU A 82 4.60 -1.82 1.34
N ALA A 83 3.36 -1.50 1.02
CA ALA A 83 2.83 -0.14 1.15
C ALA A 83 2.88 0.31 2.61
N ALA A 84 2.43 -0.50 3.56
CA ALA A 84 2.48 -0.15 4.98
C ALA A 84 3.91 0.04 5.49
N ALA A 85 4.84 -0.85 5.13
CA ALA A 85 6.24 -0.72 5.48
C ALA A 85 6.89 0.51 4.84
N ARG A 86 6.52 0.86 3.60
CA ARG A 86 7.00 2.06 2.91
C ARG A 86 6.49 3.33 3.58
N THR A 87 5.19 3.40 3.90
CA THR A 87 4.61 4.53 4.64
C THR A 87 5.31 4.75 5.98
N ALA A 88 5.44 3.70 6.79
CA ALA A 88 6.10 3.79 8.09
C ALA A 88 7.59 4.21 7.97
N GLN A 89 8.28 3.73 6.93
CA GLN A 89 9.65 4.16 6.63
C GLN A 89 9.74 5.64 6.22
N THR A 90 8.84 6.11 5.35
CA THR A 90 8.80 7.51 4.88
C THR A 90 8.68 8.46 6.06
N TYR A 91 7.81 8.13 7.03
CA TYR A 91 7.62 8.93 8.24
C TYR A 91 8.54 8.55 9.40
N ARG A 92 9.50 7.64 9.17
CA ARG A 92 10.51 7.17 10.15
C ARG A 92 9.89 6.75 11.49
N THR A 93 8.77 6.02 11.42
CA THR A 93 8.00 5.60 12.59
C THR A 93 7.80 4.09 12.61
N LEU A 94 7.48 3.53 13.79
CA LEU A 94 7.21 2.11 13.98
C LEU A 94 8.32 1.19 13.39
N PRO A 95 9.62 1.41 13.70
CA PRO A 95 10.73 0.75 12.99
C PRO A 95 10.71 -0.78 13.14
N HIS A 96 10.38 -1.29 14.33
CA HIS A 96 10.31 -2.73 14.58
C HIS A 96 9.17 -3.40 13.80
N LEU A 97 7.99 -2.76 13.76
CA LEU A 97 6.85 -3.26 12.99
C LEU A 97 7.13 -3.20 11.48
N THR A 98 7.78 -2.13 11.02
CA THR A 98 8.24 -2.01 9.62
C THR A 98 9.16 -3.18 9.23
N SER A 99 10.15 -3.49 10.07
CA SER A 99 11.07 -4.61 9.84
C SER A 99 10.34 -5.96 9.81
N TRP A 100 9.43 -6.17 10.76
CA TRP A 100 8.63 -7.39 10.84
C TRP A 100 7.70 -7.56 9.62
N ILE A 101 7.00 -6.51 9.20
CA ILE A 101 6.14 -6.51 8.01
C ILE A 101 6.94 -6.83 6.74
N ARG A 102 8.14 -6.25 6.57
CA ARG A 102 9.02 -6.57 5.43
C ARG A 102 9.43 -8.04 5.40
N ARG A 103 9.73 -8.62 6.57
CA ARG A 103 10.06 -10.06 6.69
C ARG A 103 8.88 -10.94 6.29
N ILE A 104 7.66 -10.58 6.66
CA ILE A 104 6.44 -11.28 6.24
C ILE A 104 6.26 -11.17 4.72
N ALA A 105 6.36 -9.98 4.14
CA ALA A 105 6.24 -9.79 2.69
C ALA A 105 7.27 -10.65 1.93
N ALA A 106 8.53 -10.66 2.38
CA ALA A 106 9.57 -11.50 1.79
C ALA A 106 9.28 -13.00 1.93
N ALA A 107 8.69 -13.44 3.04
CA ALA A 107 8.27 -14.83 3.21
C ALA A 107 7.11 -15.20 2.27
N LEU A 108 6.14 -14.30 2.07
CA LEU A 108 5.03 -14.53 1.15
C LEU A 108 5.48 -14.55 -0.32
N ARG A 109 6.42 -13.69 -0.72
CA ARG A 109 7.03 -13.75 -2.07
C ARG A 109 7.67 -15.10 -2.35
N ARG A 110 8.45 -15.62 -1.40
CA ARG A 110 9.04 -16.97 -1.53
C ARG A 110 7.99 -18.09 -1.56
N ARG A 111 6.86 -17.90 -0.88
CA ARG A 111 5.77 -18.88 -0.82
C ARG A 111 4.91 -18.88 -2.08
N TRP A 112 4.70 -17.72 -2.70
CA TRP A 112 3.89 -17.54 -3.90
C TRP A 112 4.73 -16.91 -5.03
N PRO A 113 5.56 -17.70 -5.74
CA PRO A 113 6.44 -17.18 -6.79
C PRO A 113 5.68 -16.47 -7.93
N ASP A 114 4.44 -16.85 -8.19
CA ASP A 114 3.53 -16.21 -9.14
C ASP A 114 3.17 -14.76 -8.74
N ALA A 115 3.22 -14.46 -7.44
CA ALA A 115 2.97 -13.16 -6.86
C ALA A 115 4.25 -12.37 -6.55
N ASP A 116 5.44 -12.92 -6.84
CA ASP A 116 6.70 -12.20 -6.72
C ASP A 116 6.90 -11.28 -7.92
N GLN A 117 6.37 -10.07 -7.81
CA GLN A 117 6.40 -9.07 -8.88
C GLN A 117 6.99 -7.77 -8.34
N ASP A 118 7.67 -7.03 -9.22
CA ASP A 118 8.12 -5.68 -8.93
C ASP A 118 6.95 -4.70 -9.09
N PHE A 119 6.44 -4.19 -7.97
CA PHE A 119 5.35 -3.21 -7.96
C PHE A 119 5.74 -1.83 -8.51
N ALA A 120 7.04 -1.57 -8.69
CA ALA A 120 7.52 -0.34 -9.32
C ALA A 120 7.58 -0.44 -10.85
N ASP A 121 7.37 -1.63 -11.42
CA ASP A 121 7.36 -1.82 -12.87
C ASP A 121 6.15 -1.14 -13.51
N SER A 122 6.38 0.07 -14.03
CA SER A 122 5.36 0.88 -14.71
C SER A 122 4.83 0.28 -16.02
N THR A 123 5.49 -0.73 -16.60
CA THR A 123 4.96 -1.43 -17.77
C THR A 123 3.88 -2.44 -17.38
N ARG A 124 4.08 -3.12 -16.26
CA ARG A 124 3.17 -4.12 -15.70
C ARG A 124 2.07 -3.50 -14.84
N PHE A 125 2.40 -2.40 -14.15
CA PHE A 125 1.51 -1.62 -13.31
C PHE A 125 1.46 -0.18 -13.85
N PRO A 126 0.77 0.03 -14.99
CA PRO A 126 0.72 1.34 -15.60
C PRO A 126 0.06 2.35 -14.66
N PRO A 127 0.56 3.58 -14.63
CA PRO A 127 -0.05 4.63 -13.85
C PRO A 127 -1.50 4.89 -14.25
N TYR A 128 -2.28 5.42 -13.29
CA TYR A 128 -3.61 5.89 -13.59
C TYR A 128 -3.57 6.96 -14.69
N ARG A 129 -4.39 6.77 -15.72
CA ARG A 129 -4.68 7.76 -16.75
C ARG A 129 -6.15 8.15 -16.62
N ALA A 130 -6.42 9.44 -16.43
CA ALA A 130 -7.77 9.95 -16.46
C ALA A 130 -8.39 9.64 -17.83
N ARG A 131 -9.61 9.09 -17.83
CA ARG A 131 -10.41 8.99 -19.06
C ARG A 131 -10.92 10.39 -19.40
N HIS A 132 -10.66 10.83 -20.62
CA HIS A 132 -11.23 12.04 -21.22
C HIS A 132 -12.68 11.79 -21.63
#